data_AF-A0A2M8JXQ9-F1
#
_entry.id   AF-A0A2M8JXQ9-F1
#
_cell.length_a   1.000
_cell.length_b   1.000
_cell.length_c   1.000
_cell.angle_alpha   90.00
_cell.angle_beta   90.00
_cell.angle_gamma   90.00
#
_symmetry.space_group_name_H-M   'P 1'
#
loop_
_entity.id
_entity.type
_entity.pdbx_description
1 polymer ?
#
loop_
_entity_poly.entity_id
_entity_poly.type
_entity_poly.pdbx_seq_one_letter_code
_entity_poly.pdbx_strand_id
1 'polypeptide(L)'
;MNDFGLFFEMGYQHIADLKGIDHILFVVALCIRYQFADWKKLLWLITAFTVGHSITLALSVFNILNYSTDWIEFLIPITILVTAISNVFVKKFAFKAKFPLIYFFALFFGLIHGLGFSNYLKSLLSKGENIVPELLAFNLGLEAGQLLIVIAILFISLIFVNLFKVNRREYILYISGGIFAIALQMALERNPFL
;
A
#
# COMPACT_ATOMS: atom_id res chain seq x y z
N MET A 1 15.28 -21.53 -9.99
CA MET A 1 13.87 -21.14 -9.82
C MET A 1 13.38 -20.66 -11.18
N ASN A 2 12.14 -20.94 -11.56
CA ASN A 2 11.56 -20.36 -12.78
C ASN A 2 11.48 -18.82 -12.58
N ASP A 3 11.73 -18.01 -13.61
CA ASP A 3 11.83 -16.54 -13.50
C ASP A 3 10.58 -15.95 -12.84
N PHE A 4 9.41 -16.51 -13.17
CA PHE A 4 8.13 -16.18 -12.52
C PHE A 4 8.18 -16.27 -10.99
N GLY A 5 8.74 -17.35 -10.43
CA GLY A 5 8.81 -17.55 -8.98
C GLY A 5 9.72 -16.53 -8.30
N LEU A 6 10.81 -16.15 -8.95
CA LEU A 6 11.72 -15.12 -8.46
C LEU A 6 11.05 -13.75 -8.43
N PHE A 7 10.35 -13.35 -9.50
CA PHE A 7 9.62 -12.07 -9.52
C PHE A 7 8.44 -12.05 -8.56
N PHE A 8 7.72 -13.16 -8.39
CA PHE A 8 6.68 -13.29 -7.37
C PHE A 8 7.25 -13.07 -5.97
N GLU A 9 8.37 -13.73 -5.64
CA GLU A 9 9.02 -13.57 -4.35
C GLU A 9 9.52 -12.13 -4.15
N MET A 10 10.08 -11.49 -5.17
CA MET A 10 10.46 -10.08 -5.10
C MET A 10 9.27 -9.16 -4.83
N GLY A 11 8.13 -9.39 -5.48
CA GLY A 11 6.91 -8.62 -5.24
C GLY A 11 6.38 -8.80 -3.81
N TYR A 12 6.40 -10.02 -3.31
CA TYR A 12 6.02 -10.34 -1.93
C TYR A 12 6.96 -9.65 -0.92
N GLN A 13 8.27 -9.78 -1.11
CA GLN A 13 9.28 -9.20 -0.22
C GLN A 13 9.29 -7.67 -0.28
N HIS A 14 9.01 -7.07 -1.44
CA HIS A 14 8.89 -5.61 -1.58
C HIS A 14 7.89 -5.01 -0.59
N ILE A 15 6.77 -5.69 -0.34
CA ILE A 15 5.75 -5.24 0.62
C ILE A 15 5.97 -5.80 2.03
N ALA A 16 6.47 -7.02 2.16
CA ALA A 16 6.56 -7.72 3.45
C ALA A 16 7.90 -7.52 4.18
N ASP A 17 8.89 -6.87 3.57
CA ASP A 17 10.19 -6.58 4.20
C ASP A 17 10.17 -5.26 5.00
N LEU A 18 11.05 -5.14 5.98
CA LEU A 18 11.24 -3.96 6.81
C LEU A 18 11.67 -2.73 6.00
N LYS A 19 12.31 -2.93 4.85
CA LYS A 19 12.65 -1.85 3.90
C LYS A 19 11.41 -1.24 3.23
N GLY A 20 10.32 -2.02 3.11
CA GLY A 20 9.03 -1.60 2.56
C GLY A 20 8.04 -1.11 3.63
N ILE A 21 8.53 -0.57 4.74
CA ILE A 21 7.68 -0.17 5.88
C ILE A 21 6.60 0.86 5.48
N ASP A 22 6.85 1.69 4.47
CA ASP A 22 5.85 2.61 3.91
C ASP A 22 4.61 1.87 3.37
N HIS A 23 4.82 0.77 2.64
CA HIS A 23 3.72 -0.03 2.10
C HIS A 23 2.94 -0.71 3.24
N ILE A 24 3.62 -1.24 4.25
CA ILE A 24 2.98 -1.83 5.42
C ILE A 24 2.14 -0.77 6.14
N LEU A 25 2.74 0.38 6.47
CA LEU A 25 2.05 1.49 7.15
C LEU A 25 0.85 1.98 6.35
N PHE A 26 0.98 2.09 5.03
CA PHE A 26 -0.10 2.49 4.14
C PHE A 26 -1.26 1.48 4.16
N VAL A 27 -0.97 0.18 3.94
CA VAL A 27 -1.99 -0.88 3.94
C VAL A 27 -2.68 -0.96 5.31
N VAL A 28 -1.93 -0.85 6.41
CA VAL A 28 -2.50 -0.78 7.75
C VAL A 28 -3.42 0.43 7.88
N ALA A 29 -2.96 1.64 7.56
CA ALA A 29 -3.77 2.85 7.67
C ALA A 29 -5.07 2.77 6.86
N LEU A 30 -5.00 2.18 5.67
CA LEU A 30 -6.13 2.07 4.76
C LEU A 30 -7.14 1.01 5.23
N CYS A 31 -6.65 -0.12 5.78
CA CYS A 31 -7.47 -1.29 6.10
C CYS A 31 -7.98 -1.31 7.55
N ILE A 32 -7.36 -0.57 8.47
CA ILE A 32 -7.65 -0.65 9.93
C ILE A 32 -9.11 -0.36 10.29
N ARG A 33 -9.83 0.36 9.44
CA ARG A 33 -11.24 0.72 9.64
C ARG A 33 -12.22 -0.41 9.30
N TYR A 34 -11.77 -1.53 8.74
CA TYR A 34 -12.62 -2.64 8.29
C TYR A 34 -12.55 -3.84 9.25
N GLN A 35 -13.55 -4.72 9.18
CA GLN A 35 -13.60 -5.97 9.94
C GLN A 35 -13.74 -7.17 8.98
N PHE A 36 -13.68 -8.41 9.50
CA PHE A 36 -13.83 -9.62 8.69
C PHE A 36 -15.11 -9.63 7.83
N ALA A 37 -16.20 -9.03 8.32
CA ALA A 37 -17.45 -8.88 7.57
C ALA A 37 -17.30 -8.03 6.28
N ASP A 38 -16.26 -7.20 6.19
CA ASP A 38 -15.98 -6.30 5.07
C ASP A 38 -14.93 -6.86 4.10
N TRP A 39 -14.56 -8.14 4.17
CA TRP A 39 -13.45 -8.73 3.40
C TRP A 39 -13.50 -8.42 1.89
N LYS A 40 -14.70 -8.41 1.26
CA LYS A 40 -14.85 -8.05 -0.15
C LYS A 40 -14.41 -6.62 -0.45
N LYS A 41 -14.70 -5.67 0.46
CA LYS A 41 -14.29 -4.27 0.32
C LYS A 41 -12.79 -4.12 0.45
N LEU A 42 -12.19 -4.89 1.37
CA LEU A 42 -10.74 -4.95 1.54
C LEU A 42 -10.05 -5.48 0.28
N LEU A 43 -10.54 -6.57 -0.30
CA LEU A 43 -10.01 -7.09 -1.57
C LEU A 43 -10.03 -6.03 -2.66
N TRP A 44 -11.18 -5.41 -2.92
CA TRP A 44 -11.28 -4.37 -3.94
C TRP A 44 -10.36 -3.17 -3.70
N LEU A 45 -10.11 -2.83 -2.45
CA LEU A 45 -9.27 -1.71 -2.04
C LEU A 45 -7.78 -2.03 -2.22
N ILE A 46 -7.35 -3.24 -1.88
CA ILE A 46 -6.00 -3.74 -2.15
C ILE A 46 -5.79 -3.82 -3.66
N THR A 47 -6.68 -4.49 -4.39
CA THR A 47 -6.58 -4.62 -5.84
C THR A 47 -6.57 -3.26 -6.53
N ALA A 48 -7.36 -2.28 -6.08
CA ALA A 48 -7.31 -0.91 -6.62
C ALA A 48 -5.92 -0.29 -6.46
N PHE A 49 -5.30 -0.42 -5.28
CA PHE A 49 -3.93 0.02 -5.06
C PHE A 49 -2.93 -0.72 -5.96
N THR A 50 -3.01 -2.06 -6.02
CA THR A 50 -2.14 -2.91 -6.85
C THR A 50 -2.25 -2.53 -8.33
N VAL A 51 -3.46 -2.26 -8.83
CA VAL A 51 -3.69 -1.80 -10.21
C VAL A 51 -3.00 -0.47 -10.46
N GLY A 52 -3.17 0.52 -9.58
CA GLY A 52 -2.48 1.81 -9.70
C GLY A 52 -0.97 1.61 -9.73
N HIS A 53 -0.45 0.86 -8.77
CA HIS A 53 0.97 0.55 -8.64
C HIS A 53 1.53 -0.11 -9.92
N SER A 54 0.84 -1.12 -10.43
CA SER A 54 1.18 -1.86 -11.64
C SER A 54 1.28 -0.95 -12.87
N ILE A 55 0.34 0.00 -13.02
CA ILE A 55 0.32 0.94 -14.15
C ILE A 55 1.61 1.76 -14.17
N THR A 56 1.96 2.40 -13.06
CA THR A 56 3.17 3.24 -13.00
C THR A 56 4.47 2.46 -13.08
N LEU A 57 4.51 1.24 -12.51
CA LEU A 57 5.65 0.33 -12.70
C LEU A 57 5.86 0.03 -14.18
N ALA A 58 4.80 -0.42 -14.86
CA ALA A 58 4.87 -0.75 -16.29
C ALA A 58 5.31 0.45 -17.12
N LEU A 59 4.66 1.60 -16.92
CA LEU A 59 5.00 2.83 -17.66
C LEU A 59 6.46 3.28 -17.43
N SER A 60 6.98 3.14 -16.21
CA SER A 60 8.35 3.50 -15.87
C SER A 60 9.38 2.53 -16.49
N VAL A 61 9.09 1.22 -16.45
CA VAL A 61 9.92 0.17 -17.06
C VAL A 61 10.01 0.36 -18.58
N PHE A 62 8.91 0.72 -19.24
CA PHE A 62 8.88 1.03 -20.67
C PHE A 62 9.47 2.41 -21.03
N ASN A 63 10.08 3.13 -20.08
CA ASN A 63 10.63 4.48 -20.27
C ASN A 63 9.61 5.52 -20.75
N ILE A 64 8.32 5.35 -20.42
CA ILE A 64 7.25 6.28 -20.84
C ILE A 64 7.18 7.50 -19.91
N LEU A 65 7.55 7.34 -18.64
CA LEU A 65 7.49 8.40 -17.63
C LEU A 65 8.89 8.87 -17.23
N ASN A 66 9.05 10.20 -17.15
CA ASN A 66 10.18 10.86 -16.52
C ASN A 66 9.67 11.62 -15.29
N TYR A 67 10.25 11.33 -14.13
CA TYR A 67 9.86 11.91 -12.85
C TYR A 67 11.10 12.04 -11.95
N SER A 68 11.01 12.89 -10.92
CA SER A 68 12.06 13.01 -9.90
C SER A 68 11.80 11.99 -8.79
N THR A 69 12.80 11.15 -8.51
CA THR A 69 12.74 10.16 -7.43
C THR A 69 12.51 10.83 -6.08
N ASP A 70 13.19 11.95 -5.80
CA ASP A 70 13.07 12.70 -4.53
C ASP A 70 11.62 13.13 -4.26
N TRP A 71 10.93 13.63 -5.29
CA TRP A 71 9.52 14.01 -5.16
C TRP A 71 8.61 12.81 -4.90
N ILE A 72 8.87 11.66 -5.55
CA ILE A 72 8.07 10.45 -5.32
C ILE A 72 8.31 9.90 -3.91
N GLU A 73 9.57 9.82 -3.48
CA GLU A 73 9.94 9.36 -2.14
C GLU A 73 9.35 10.24 -1.04
N PHE A 74 9.20 11.54 -1.28
CA PHE A 74 8.47 12.46 -0.42
C PHE A 74 6.96 12.26 -0.46
N LEU A 75 6.37 12.07 -1.65
CA LEU A 75 4.92 11.93 -1.80
C LEU A 75 4.39 10.63 -1.18
N ILE A 76 5.17 9.55 -1.16
CA ILE A 76 4.79 8.28 -0.52
C ILE A 76 4.36 8.48 0.95
N PRO A 77 5.18 9.00 1.87
CA PRO A 77 4.75 9.26 3.25
C PRO A 77 3.63 10.30 3.35
N ILE A 78 3.53 11.27 2.43
CA ILE A 78 2.38 12.18 2.38
C ILE A 78 1.07 11.41 2.14
N THR A 79 1.04 10.42 1.25
CA THR A 79 -0.17 9.59 1.05
C THR A 79 -0.57 8.81 2.32
N ILE A 80 0.42 8.37 3.11
CA ILE A 80 0.21 7.68 4.39
C ILE A 80 -0.37 8.66 5.41
N LEU A 81 0.18 9.86 5.52
CA LEU A 81 -0.33 10.92 6.40
C LEU A 81 -1.78 11.26 6.08
N VAL A 82 -2.11 11.46 4.80
CA VAL A 82 -3.48 11.73 4.35
C VAL A 82 -4.40 10.58 4.75
N THR A 83 -3.96 9.32 4.58
CA THR A 83 -4.75 8.14 4.93
C THR A 83 -4.98 8.06 6.45
N ALA A 84 -3.95 8.28 7.26
CA ALA A 84 -4.03 8.31 8.71
C ALA A 84 -4.94 9.43 9.23
N ILE A 85 -4.82 10.65 8.68
CA ILE A 85 -5.72 11.77 8.99
C ILE A 85 -7.16 11.41 8.62
N SER A 86 -7.39 10.78 7.47
CA SER A 86 -8.74 10.41 7.03
C SER A 86 -9.44 9.46 8.01
N ASN A 87 -8.70 8.65 8.76
CA ASN A 87 -9.25 7.77 9.80
C ASN A 87 -9.85 8.57 10.97
N VAL A 88 -9.35 9.76 11.28
CA VAL A 88 -9.87 10.62 12.35
C VAL A 88 -11.31 11.05 12.09
N PHE A 89 -11.66 11.24 10.81
CA PHE A 89 -12.98 11.69 10.39
C PHE A 89 -14.01 10.55 10.27
N VAL A 90 -13.62 9.30 10.54
CA VAL A 90 -14.54 8.15 10.51
C VAL A 90 -15.48 8.21 11.74
N LYS A 91 -16.71 8.69 11.52
CA LYS A 91 -17.74 8.81 12.57
C LYS A 91 -18.71 7.62 12.63
N LYS A 92 -18.95 6.95 11.50
CA LYS A 92 -19.88 5.82 11.40
C LYS A 92 -19.23 4.69 10.59
N PHE A 93 -19.24 3.48 11.12
CA PHE A 93 -18.70 2.28 10.46
C PHE A 93 -19.71 1.62 9.50
N ALA A 94 -20.59 2.43 8.90
CA ALA A 94 -21.59 1.99 7.94
C ALA A 94 -21.17 2.43 6.53
N PHE A 95 -20.46 1.56 5.82
CA PHE A 95 -19.99 1.83 4.46
C PHE A 95 -21.11 1.53 3.44
N LYS A 96 -22.05 2.47 3.29
CA LYS A 96 -23.25 2.33 2.43
C LYS A 96 -23.03 2.77 0.97
N ALA A 97 -21.97 3.54 0.68
CA ALA A 97 -21.71 4.01 -0.67
C ALA A 97 -21.31 2.85 -1.60
N LYS A 98 -21.86 2.82 -2.81
CA LYS A 98 -21.54 1.80 -3.84
C LYS A 98 -20.10 1.93 -4.35
N PHE A 99 -19.63 3.17 -4.53
CA PHE A 99 -18.26 3.51 -4.93
C PHE A 99 -17.71 4.60 -3.98
N PRO A 100 -17.22 4.24 -2.79
CA PRO A 100 -16.63 5.19 -1.87
C PRO A 100 -15.33 5.78 -2.46
N LEU A 101 -15.10 7.08 -2.21
CA LEU A 101 -13.89 7.81 -2.64
C LEU A 101 -12.58 7.13 -2.22
N ILE A 102 -12.60 6.29 -1.18
CA ILE A 102 -11.43 5.55 -0.72
C ILE A 102 -10.84 4.62 -1.79
N TYR A 103 -11.65 4.07 -2.70
CA TYR A 103 -11.13 3.24 -3.79
C TYR A 103 -10.37 4.07 -4.83
N PHE A 104 -10.86 5.28 -5.12
CA PHE A 104 -10.14 6.23 -5.97
C PHE A 104 -8.81 6.63 -5.34
N PHE A 105 -8.80 6.96 -4.05
CA PHE A 105 -7.56 7.28 -3.33
C PHE A 105 -6.60 6.09 -3.27
N ALA A 106 -7.09 4.86 -3.07
CA ALA A 106 -6.26 3.66 -3.09
C ALA A 106 -5.57 3.49 -4.45
N LEU A 107 -6.32 3.60 -5.56
CA LEU A 107 -5.77 3.59 -6.91
C LEU A 107 -4.74 4.69 -7.12
N PHE A 108 -5.08 5.93 -6.78
CA PHE A 108 -4.20 7.09 -6.97
C PHE A 108 -2.92 7.00 -6.15
N PHE A 109 -3.00 6.58 -4.89
CA PHE A 109 -1.83 6.36 -4.05
C PHE A 109 -0.99 5.18 -4.55
N GLY A 110 -1.64 4.15 -5.10
CA GLY A 110 -0.95 3.07 -5.82
C GLY A 110 -0.05 3.58 -6.93
N LEU A 111 -0.53 4.53 -7.76
CA LEU A 111 0.28 5.16 -8.82
C LEU A 111 1.56 5.80 -8.24
N ILE A 112 1.44 6.54 -7.13
CA ILE A 112 2.59 7.20 -6.50
C ILE A 112 3.60 6.16 -5.98
N HIS A 113 3.11 5.16 -5.25
CA HIS A 113 3.95 4.11 -4.66
C HIS A 113 4.68 3.29 -5.73
N GLY A 114 3.99 2.98 -6.84
CA GLY A 114 4.56 2.23 -7.95
C GLY A 114 5.78 2.91 -8.59
N LEU A 115 5.80 4.25 -8.62
CA LEU A 115 6.97 4.99 -9.11
C LEU A 115 8.19 4.82 -8.21
N GLY A 116 8.00 4.74 -6.88
CA GLY A 116 9.09 4.65 -5.90
C GLY A 116 9.97 3.41 -6.05
N PHE A 117 9.40 2.28 -6.49
CA PHE A 117 10.14 1.04 -6.73
C PHE A 117 10.60 0.86 -8.19
N SER A 118 10.04 1.65 -9.10
CA SER A 118 10.14 1.34 -10.52
C SER A 118 11.56 1.45 -11.11
N ASN A 119 12.42 2.35 -10.58
CA ASN A 119 13.81 2.45 -11.00
C ASN A 119 14.62 1.20 -10.64
N TYR A 120 14.40 0.64 -9.45
CA TYR A 120 15.04 -0.62 -9.04
C TYR A 120 14.57 -1.78 -9.93
N LEU A 121 13.26 -1.92 -10.12
CA LEU A 121 12.71 -2.99 -10.96
C LEU A 121 13.23 -2.89 -12.40
N LYS A 122 13.26 -1.69 -12.97
CA LYS A 122 13.82 -1.41 -14.30
C LYS A 122 15.29 -1.81 -14.43
N SER A 123 16.09 -1.66 -13.36
CA SER A 123 17.49 -2.09 -13.37
C SER A 123 17.64 -3.62 -13.41
N LEU A 124 16.70 -4.35 -12.82
CA LEU A 124 16.68 -5.82 -12.81
C LEU A 124 16.20 -6.40 -14.14
N LEU A 125 15.24 -5.74 -14.80
CA LEU A 125 14.60 -6.19 -16.05
C LEU A 125 15.47 -5.99 -17.32
N SER A 126 16.78 -6.20 -17.22
CA SER A 126 17.75 -5.85 -18.27
C SER A 126 17.65 -6.71 -19.55
N LYS A 127 17.15 -6.08 -20.63
CA LYS A 127 17.41 -6.28 -22.08
C LYS A 127 17.47 -7.73 -22.60
N GLY A 128 16.33 -8.42 -22.70
CA GLY A 128 16.23 -9.59 -23.59
C GLY A 128 14.99 -10.46 -23.43
N GLU A 129 14.32 -10.39 -22.28
CA GLU A 129 13.21 -11.28 -21.94
C GLU A 129 11.85 -10.57 -21.99
N ASN A 130 10.78 -11.36 -22.05
CA ASN A 130 9.42 -10.85 -22.00
C ASN A 130 9.13 -10.28 -20.60
N ILE A 131 9.18 -8.96 -20.49
CA ILE A 131 8.94 -8.19 -19.25
C ILE A 131 7.53 -8.40 -18.67
N VAL A 132 6.56 -8.72 -19.52
CA VAL A 132 5.14 -8.79 -19.11
C VAL A 132 4.87 -9.91 -18.09
N PRO A 133 5.30 -11.17 -18.31
CA PRO A 133 5.23 -12.22 -17.28
C PRO A 133 5.90 -11.86 -15.96
N GLU A 134 7.05 -11.18 -16.00
CA GLU A 134 7.80 -10.79 -14.81
C GLU A 134 7.07 -9.70 -14.01
N LEU A 135 6.54 -8.69 -14.70
CA LEU A 135 5.67 -7.68 -14.10
C LEU A 135 4.40 -8.30 -13.52
N LEU A 136 3.78 -9.26 -14.22
CA LEU A 136 2.61 -9.96 -13.72
C LEU A 136 2.95 -10.73 -12.43
N ALA A 137 4.03 -11.51 -12.46
CA ALA A 137 4.50 -12.28 -11.32
C ALA A 137 4.78 -11.38 -10.10
N PHE A 138 5.49 -10.27 -10.33
CA PHE A 138 5.78 -9.27 -9.30
C PHE A 138 4.50 -8.71 -8.68
N ASN A 139 3.53 -8.29 -9.49
CA ASN A 139 2.28 -7.72 -8.96
C ASN A 139 1.41 -8.76 -8.24
N LEU A 140 1.43 -10.03 -8.67
CA LEU A 140 0.76 -11.11 -7.94
C LEU A 140 1.42 -11.38 -6.58
N GLY A 141 2.75 -11.34 -6.51
CA GLY A 141 3.50 -11.43 -5.25
C GLY A 141 3.19 -10.26 -4.32
N LEU A 142 3.11 -9.06 -4.89
CA LEU A 142 2.74 -7.83 -4.21
C LEU A 142 1.35 -7.94 -3.57
N GLU A 143 0.33 -8.33 -4.35
CA GLU A 143 -1.03 -8.51 -3.85
C GLU A 143 -1.10 -9.60 -2.77
N ALA A 144 -0.37 -10.70 -2.94
CA ALA A 144 -0.27 -11.76 -1.91
C ALA A 144 0.34 -11.24 -0.59
N GLY A 145 1.39 -10.43 -0.65
CA GLY A 145 1.99 -9.77 0.51
C GLY A 145 1.00 -8.82 1.22
N GLN A 146 0.24 -8.03 0.46
CA GLN A 146 -0.80 -7.16 1.02
C GLN A 146 -1.90 -7.96 1.71
N LEU A 147 -2.35 -9.07 1.11
CA LEU A 147 -3.37 -9.93 1.70
C LEU A 147 -2.91 -10.52 3.03
N LEU A 148 -1.64 -10.91 3.15
CA LEU A 148 -1.08 -11.38 4.42
C LEU A 148 -1.17 -10.30 5.51
N ILE A 149 -0.77 -9.07 5.19
CA ILE A 149 -0.85 -7.93 6.11
C ILE A 149 -2.30 -7.66 6.51
N VAL A 150 -3.23 -7.68 5.55
CA VAL A 150 -4.66 -7.47 5.81
C VAL A 150 -5.24 -8.55 6.72
N ILE A 151 -4.89 -9.81 6.50
CA ILE A 151 -5.29 -10.91 7.37
C ILE A 151 -4.79 -10.67 8.80
N ALA A 152 -3.51 -10.29 8.96
CA ALA A 152 -2.95 -9.98 10.27
C ALA A 152 -3.69 -8.83 10.96
N ILE A 153 -3.96 -7.73 10.25
CA ILE A 153 -4.73 -6.59 10.77
C ILE A 153 -6.13 -7.00 11.20
N LEU A 154 -6.82 -7.84 10.41
CA LEU A 154 -8.15 -8.32 10.74
C LEU A 154 -8.15 -9.17 12.03
N PHE A 155 -7.16 -10.05 12.21
CA PHE A 155 -7.00 -10.81 13.44
C PHE A 155 -6.69 -9.91 14.65
N ILE A 156 -5.79 -8.95 14.50
CA ILE A 156 -5.50 -7.97 15.57
C ILE A 156 -6.77 -7.19 15.91
N SER A 157 -7.51 -6.71 14.91
CA SER A 157 -8.77 -6.01 15.14
C SER A 157 -9.80 -6.88 15.85
N LEU A 158 -9.88 -8.18 15.52
CA LEU A 158 -10.78 -9.11 16.21
C LEU A 158 -10.38 -9.28 17.69
N ILE A 159 -9.10 -9.40 17.99
CA ILE A 159 -8.62 -9.51 19.36
C ILE A 159 -8.93 -8.23 20.15
N PHE A 160 -8.56 -7.05 19.65
CA PHE A 160 -8.74 -5.82 20.42
C PHE A 160 -10.21 -5.36 20.49
N VAL A 161 -10.93 -5.37 19.36
CA VAL A 161 -12.28 -4.82 19.29
C VAL A 161 -13.32 -5.82 19.79
N ASN A 162 -13.18 -7.11 19.48
CA ASN A 162 -14.21 -8.10 19.80
C ASN A 162 -13.91 -8.85 21.10
N LEU A 163 -12.66 -9.27 21.32
CA LEU A 163 -12.29 -10.02 22.52
C LEU A 163 -12.03 -9.10 23.72
N PHE A 164 -11.16 -8.10 23.58
CA PHE A 164 -10.87 -7.12 24.65
C PHE A 164 -11.88 -5.97 24.73
N LYS A 165 -12.84 -5.91 23.79
CA LYS A 165 -13.93 -4.90 23.76
C LYS A 165 -13.42 -3.45 23.74
N VAL A 166 -12.23 -3.21 23.20
CA VAL A 166 -11.71 -1.85 22.97
C VAL A 166 -12.65 -1.12 22.01
N ASN A 167 -12.93 0.15 22.29
CA ASN A 167 -13.76 0.95 21.41
C ASN A 167 -13.12 1.01 20.01
N ARG A 168 -13.86 0.58 18.98
CA ARG A 168 -13.37 0.53 17.59
C ARG A 168 -12.80 1.86 17.11
N ARG A 169 -13.41 2.99 17.51
CA ARG A 169 -12.92 4.32 17.13
C ARG A 169 -11.60 4.63 17.80
N GLU A 170 -11.47 4.35 19.09
CA GLU A 170 -10.21 4.55 19.82
C GLU A 170 -9.10 3.67 19.25
N TYR A 171 -9.37 2.38 19.01
CA TYR A 171 -8.45 1.46 18.34
C TYR A 171 -7.91 2.03 17.02
N ILE A 172 -8.80 2.53 16.16
CA ILE A 172 -8.41 3.15 14.88
C ILE A 172 -7.59 4.42 15.10
N LEU A 173 -7.98 5.27 16.06
CA LEU A 173 -7.28 6.53 16.33
C LEU A 173 -5.86 6.29 16.89
N TYR A 174 -5.69 5.34 17.81
CA TYR A 174 -4.37 5.01 18.37
C TYR A 174 -3.42 4.50 17.28
N ILE A 175 -3.87 3.54 16.48
CA ILE A 175 -3.05 2.99 15.40
C ILE A 175 -2.76 4.05 14.33
N SER A 176 -3.76 4.85 13.94
CA SER A 176 -3.57 5.93 12.98
C SER A 176 -2.65 7.03 13.50
N GLY A 177 -2.67 7.32 14.80
CA GLY A 177 -1.76 8.27 15.44
C GLY A 177 -0.30 7.80 15.39
N GLY A 178 -0.05 6.52 15.68
CA GLY A 178 1.28 5.93 15.53
C GLY A 178 1.79 5.96 14.09
N ILE A 179 0.93 5.57 13.13
CA ILE A 179 1.26 5.65 11.70
C ILE A 179 1.53 7.09 11.27
N PHE A 180 0.72 8.04 11.73
CA PHE A 180 0.90 9.45 11.42
C PHE A 180 2.26 9.96 11.90
N ALA A 181 2.68 9.62 13.13
CA ALA A 181 3.97 10.05 13.67
C ALA A 181 5.14 9.52 12.83
N ILE A 182 5.12 8.22 12.49
CA ILE A 182 6.17 7.60 11.67
C ILE A 182 6.18 8.20 10.26
N ALA A 183 5.02 8.33 9.62
CA ALA A 183 4.91 8.90 8.28
C ALA A 183 5.34 10.37 8.24
N LEU A 184 5.10 11.14 9.33
CA LEU A 184 5.53 12.53 9.43
C LEU A 184 7.05 12.61 9.49
N GLN A 185 7.68 11.77 10.31
CA GLN A 185 9.13 11.66 10.34
C GLN A 185 9.70 11.32 8.96
N MET A 186 9.15 10.30 8.29
CA MET A 186 9.58 9.91 6.94
C MET A 186 9.43 11.05 5.91
N ALA A 187 8.34 11.81 5.98
CA ALA A 187 8.13 12.96 5.10
C ALA A 187 9.17 14.06 5.34
N LEU A 188 9.54 14.33 6.60
CA LEU A 188 10.56 15.31 6.92
C LEU A 188 11.96 14.87 6.46
N GLU A 189 12.29 13.59 6.62
CA GLU A 189 13.58 13.01 6.19
C GLU A 189 13.74 12.98 4.67
N ARG A 190 12.64 12.78 3.93
CA ARG A 190 12.64 12.67 2.46
C ARG A 190 12.24 13.98 1.78
N ASN A 191 12.35 15.12 2.46
CA ASN A 191 11.95 16.41 1.90
C ASN A 191 12.87 16.82 0.74
N PRO A 192 12.37 17.05 -0.49
CA PRO A 192 13.21 17.34 -1.66
C PRO A 192 13.89 18.71 -1.63
N PHE A 193 13.59 19.56 -0.64
CA PHE A 193 14.19 20.88 -0.47
C PHE A 193 15.33 20.93 0.54
N LEU A 194 15.59 19.83 1.26
CA LEU A 194 16.66 19.69 2.25
C LEU A 194 17.81 18.86 1.68
#